data_AF-V5LMB4-F1
#
_entry.id   AF-V5LMB4-F1
#
_cell.length_a   1.000
_cell.length_b   1.000
_cell.length_c   1.000
_cell.angle_alpha   90.00
_cell.angle_beta   90.00
_cell.angle_gamma   90.00
#
_symmetry.space_group_name_H-M   'P 1'
#
loop_
_entity.id
_entity.type
_entity.pdbx_description
1 polymer ?
#
loop_
_entity_poly.entity_id
_entity_poly.type
_entity_poly.pdbx_seq_one_letter_code
_entity_poly.pdbx_strand_id
1 'polypeptide(L)'
;GTWTTVWTDLLTDLDYYKGRAYRIEDVPGDDTCFYAFIAYPIDLFEEGSVVNVFTSLVGNVFGFKAIRALRLEDVRFPIAYIKTCGGPPLGIQVERDIMNKYGRPLLGCTIKPKLGLSAKNYGRAVYECLRGGLDFTKDDENINSQPFMRWRQRFDFVQEATLKAEQETGERKGHYLNVTAPTPEEMYKRAEYAKEIGAPIIMHDY
;
A
#
# COMPACT_ATOMS: atom_id res chain seq x y z
N GLY A 1 18.86 20.07 11.62
CA GLY A 1 19.94 21.07 11.53
C GLY A 1 20.09 21.55 10.10
N THR A 2 20.71 22.70 9.90
CA THR A 2 21.05 23.25 8.57
C THR A 2 22.57 23.48 8.48
N TRP A 3 23.06 23.98 7.35
CA TRP A 3 24.49 24.07 7.02
C TRP A 3 25.27 25.16 7.79
N THR A 4 24.58 26.05 8.51
CA THR A 4 25.17 27.11 9.32
C THR A 4 24.44 27.23 10.65
N THR A 5 25.11 27.76 11.68
CA THR A 5 24.51 28.00 13.00
C THR A 5 23.37 28.99 12.90
N VAL A 6 22.25 28.70 13.57
CA VAL A 6 21.09 29.57 13.64
C VAL A 6 20.79 29.90 15.10
N TRP A 7 20.62 31.19 15.42
CA TRP A 7 20.36 31.63 16.79
C TRP A 7 19.02 31.13 17.33
N THR A 8 18.08 30.78 16.45
CA THR A 8 16.77 30.24 16.79
C THR A 8 16.85 28.88 17.51
N ASP A 9 17.98 28.18 17.43
CA ASP A 9 18.21 26.98 18.23
C ASP A 9 18.15 27.29 19.75
N LEU A 10 18.46 28.53 20.16
CA LEU A 10 18.37 28.97 21.56
C LEU A 10 16.92 29.17 22.06
N LEU A 11 15.94 29.08 21.16
CA LEU A 11 14.51 29.21 21.50
C LEU A 11 13.83 27.87 21.77
N THR A 12 14.54 26.75 21.64
CA THR A 12 14.01 25.40 21.83
C THR A 12 15.01 24.52 22.58
N ASP A 13 14.56 23.38 23.09
CA ASP A 13 15.43 22.36 23.66
C ASP A 13 16.04 21.50 22.54
N LEU A 14 17.12 22.02 21.93
CA LEU A 14 17.82 21.29 20.87
C LEU A 14 18.37 19.95 21.38
N ASP A 15 18.73 19.84 22.65
CA ASP A 15 19.19 18.58 23.21
C ASP A 15 18.07 17.55 23.16
N TYR A 16 16.85 17.92 23.54
CA TYR A 16 15.71 17.03 23.38
C TYR A 16 15.42 16.69 21.92
N TYR A 17 15.29 17.68 21.03
CA TYR A 17 14.73 17.49 19.68
C TYR A 17 15.73 16.99 18.61
N LYS A 18 17.04 17.05 18.83
CA LYS A 18 18.01 16.63 17.80
C LYS A 18 17.97 15.11 17.56
N GLY A 19 17.90 14.71 16.28
CA GLY A 19 18.23 13.33 15.87
C GLY A 19 19.71 13.05 16.12
N ARG A 20 20.05 11.84 16.59
CA ARG A 20 21.41 11.48 17.02
C ARG A 20 21.87 10.18 16.40
N ALA A 21 22.96 10.23 15.65
CA ALA A 21 23.71 9.02 15.31
C ALA A 21 24.39 8.50 16.58
N TYR A 22 24.05 7.30 17.02
CA TYR A 22 24.55 6.73 18.28
C TYR A 22 25.48 5.54 18.09
N ARG A 23 25.52 4.98 16.87
CA ARG A 23 26.39 3.86 16.51
C ARG A 23 26.67 3.88 15.02
N ILE A 24 27.89 3.52 14.64
CA ILE A 24 28.31 3.30 13.26
C ILE A 24 29.09 2.00 13.22
N GLU A 25 28.78 1.13 12.26
CA GLU A 25 29.41 -0.19 12.06
C GLU A 25 29.83 -0.34 10.59
N ASP A 26 30.90 -1.09 10.34
CA ASP A 26 31.34 -1.41 8.98
C ASP A 26 30.36 -2.40 8.32
N VAL A 27 30.12 -2.25 7.02
CA VAL A 27 29.38 -3.25 6.24
C VAL A 27 30.33 -4.42 5.91
N PRO A 28 30.01 -5.66 6.29
CA PRO A 28 30.88 -6.80 5.98
C PRO A 28 31.07 -6.96 4.47
N GLY A 29 32.33 -6.88 4.01
CA GLY A 29 32.70 -7.07 2.61
C GLY A 29 32.70 -5.81 1.75
N ASP A 30 32.40 -4.63 2.30
CA ASP A 30 32.55 -3.33 1.61
C ASP A 30 33.15 -2.30 2.57
N ASP A 31 34.43 -1.99 2.39
CA ASP A 31 35.20 -1.05 3.23
C ASP A 31 34.83 0.43 2.99
N THR A 32 33.94 0.68 2.03
CA THR A 32 33.49 2.02 1.67
C THR A 32 32.05 2.32 2.10
N CYS A 33 31.39 1.37 2.75
CA CYS A 33 30.01 1.45 3.23
C CYS A 33 29.92 1.21 4.75
N PHE A 34 28.95 1.87 5.38
CA PHE A 34 28.74 1.81 6.83
C PHE A 34 27.25 1.69 7.15
N TYR A 35 26.93 0.95 8.21
CA TYR A 35 25.63 1.05 8.88
C TYR A 35 25.69 2.18 9.91
N ALA A 36 24.88 3.21 9.72
CA ALA A 36 24.69 4.29 10.69
C ALA A 36 23.35 4.14 11.40
N PHE A 37 23.37 4.06 12.73
CA PHE A 37 22.17 3.94 13.55
C PHE A 37 21.81 5.30 14.15
N ILE A 38 20.61 5.78 13.85
CA ILE A 38 20.14 7.11 14.22
C ILE A 38 18.87 6.98 15.08
N ALA A 39 18.83 7.69 16.20
CA ALA A 39 17.67 7.79 17.07
C ALA A 39 17.00 9.16 16.91
N TYR A 40 15.68 9.17 16.81
CA TYR A 40 14.84 10.36 16.73
C TYR A 40 13.86 10.38 17.91
N PRO A 41 13.71 11.52 18.61
CA PRO A 41 12.64 11.73 19.59
C PRO A 41 11.27 11.51 18.95
N ILE A 42 10.35 10.88 19.68
CA ILE A 42 9.01 10.56 19.16
C ILE A 42 8.19 11.82 18.83
N ASP A 43 8.38 12.90 19.59
CA ASP A 43 7.68 14.18 19.44
C ASP A 43 7.99 14.91 18.12
N LEU A 44 8.96 14.42 17.34
CA LEU A 44 9.21 14.94 15.99
C LEU A 44 8.20 14.46 14.95
N PHE A 45 7.39 13.45 15.28
CA PHE A 45 6.55 12.75 14.32
C PHE A 45 5.08 12.97 14.61
N GLU A 46 4.35 13.43 13.59
CA GLU A 46 2.90 13.55 13.63
C GLU A 46 2.26 12.16 13.78
N GLU A 47 1.31 12.07 14.71
CA GLU A 47 0.56 10.85 15.03
C GLU A 47 -0.18 10.32 13.80
N GLY A 48 -0.02 9.03 13.50
CA GLY A 48 -0.70 8.36 12.39
C GLY A 48 -0.23 8.74 10.98
N SER A 49 0.77 9.62 10.84
CA SER A 49 1.19 10.18 9.54
C SER A 49 2.50 9.56 9.02
N VAL A 50 2.39 8.50 8.21
CA VAL A 50 3.56 7.91 7.52
C VAL A 50 4.27 8.91 6.61
N VAL A 51 3.51 9.85 6.04
CA VAL A 51 4.03 10.94 5.18
C VAL A 51 4.95 11.85 5.98
N ASN A 52 4.56 12.24 7.20
CA ASN A 52 5.40 13.08 8.06
C ASN A 52 6.69 12.34 8.47
N VAL A 53 6.61 11.05 8.81
CA VAL A 53 7.80 10.24 9.12
C VAL A 53 8.76 10.21 7.94
N PHE A 54 8.28 9.88 6.74
CA PHE A 54 9.16 9.77 5.57
C PHE A 54 9.71 11.13 5.12
N THR A 55 8.94 12.20 5.28
CA THR A 55 9.43 13.56 5.06
C THR A 55 10.67 13.85 5.92
N SER A 56 10.64 13.42 7.18
CA SER A 56 11.76 13.60 8.12
C SER A 56 12.94 12.65 7.85
N LEU A 57 12.68 11.35 7.62
CA LEU A 57 13.73 10.34 7.50
C LEU A 57 14.42 10.33 6.13
N VAL A 58 13.66 10.54 5.05
CA VAL A 58 14.16 10.38 3.67
C VAL A 58 14.01 11.62 2.79
N GLY A 59 13.42 12.71 3.31
CA GLY A 59 13.07 13.88 2.50
C GLY A 59 14.25 14.53 1.77
N ASN A 60 15.33 14.87 2.50
CA ASN A 60 16.45 15.63 1.93
C ASN A 60 17.80 14.90 1.95
N VAL A 61 17.98 13.95 2.88
CA VAL A 61 19.30 13.39 3.21
C VAL A 61 19.92 12.56 2.08
N PHE A 62 19.10 12.02 1.18
CA PHE A 62 19.55 11.24 0.01
C PHE A 62 20.19 12.12 -1.08
N GLY A 63 19.97 13.44 -1.06
CA GLY A 63 20.53 14.39 -2.01
C GLY A 63 21.81 15.08 -1.54
N PHE A 64 22.37 14.70 -0.39
CA PHE A 64 23.54 15.37 0.18
C PHE A 64 24.80 15.09 -0.64
N LYS A 65 25.43 16.14 -1.17
CA LYS A 65 26.67 16.05 -1.97
C LYS A 65 27.86 15.39 -1.24
N ALA A 66 27.83 15.39 0.09
CA ALA A 66 28.88 14.80 0.92
C ALA A 66 28.79 13.25 1.01
N ILE A 67 27.68 12.65 0.57
CA ILE A 67 27.43 11.22 0.63
C ILE A 67 27.31 10.69 -0.81
N ARG A 68 28.07 9.64 -1.15
CA ARG A 68 28.06 9.05 -2.51
C ARG A 68 26.76 8.28 -2.79
N ALA A 69 26.28 7.53 -1.80
CA ALA A 69 25.06 6.76 -1.85
C ALA A 69 24.50 6.61 -0.43
N LEU A 70 23.18 6.55 -0.30
CA LEU A 70 22.48 6.33 0.96
C LEU A 70 21.33 5.37 0.73
N ARG A 71 21.08 4.47 1.68
CA ARG A 71 19.94 3.56 1.70
C ARG A 71 19.38 3.49 3.12
N LEU A 72 18.05 3.63 3.24
CA LEU A 72 17.34 3.34 4.47
C LEU A 72 17.04 1.83 4.50
N GLU A 73 17.69 1.10 5.39
CA GLU A 73 17.56 -0.37 5.47
C GLU A 73 16.41 -0.81 6.38
N ASP A 74 16.25 -0.17 7.54
CA ASP A 74 15.22 -0.53 8.53
C ASP A 74 14.82 0.67 9.38
N VAL A 75 13.60 0.63 9.93
CA VAL A 75 13.07 1.61 10.87
C VAL A 75 12.38 0.89 12.03
N ARG A 76 12.91 1.07 13.25
CA ARG A 76 12.23 0.60 14.46
C ARG A 76 11.23 1.65 14.96
N PHE A 77 9.94 1.37 14.82
CA PHE A 77 8.87 2.18 15.41
C PHE A 77 8.60 1.79 16.88
N PRO A 78 8.50 2.76 17.82
CA PRO A 78 8.08 2.48 19.17
C PRO A 78 6.57 2.16 19.23
N ILE A 79 6.16 1.31 20.18
CA ILE A 79 4.74 0.93 20.38
C ILE A 79 3.85 2.17 20.55
N ALA A 80 4.35 3.21 21.22
CA ALA A 80 3.62 4.47 21.41
C ALA A 80 3.22 5.10 20.06
N TYR A 81 4.12 5.12 19.07
CA TYR A 81 3.81 5.61 17.73
C TYR A 81 2.89 4.66 16.97
N ILE A 82 3.17 3.34 17.01
CA ILE A 82 2.35 2.33 16.31
C ILE A 82 0.88 2.42 16.73
N LYS A 83 0.60 2.68 18.01
CA LYS A 83 -0.77 2.84 18.54
C LYS A 83 -1.53 4.06 18.00
N THR A 84 -0.84 4.99 17.33
CA THR A 84 -1.48 6.14 16.66
C THR A 84 -1.98 5.80 15.25
N CYS A 85 -1.57 4.65 14.70
CA CYS A 85 -1.91 4.22 13.35
C CYS A 85 -3.15 3.31 13.34
N GLY A 86 -3.94 3.37 12.27
CA GLY A 86 -5.12 2.50 12.10
C GLY A 86 -4.80 1.03 11.77
N GLY A 87 -3.60 0.76 11.23
CA GLY A 87 -3.21 -0.59 10.81
C GLY A 87 -4.05 -1.17 9.66
N PRO A 88 -3.97 -2.49 9.42
CA PRO A 88 -4.79 -3.15 8.39
C PRO A 88 -6.30 -3.09 8.74
N PRO A 89 -7.20 -2.77 7.79
CA PRO A 89 -8.63 -2.65 8.06
C PRO A 89 -9.30 -3.93 8.60
N LEU A 90 -8.81 -5.11 8.21
CA LEU A 90 -9.34 -6.42 8.64
C LEU A 90 -8.22 -7.31 9.21
N GLY A 91 -7.08 -7.36 8.53
CA GLY A 91 -5.99 -8.27 8.87
C GLY A 91 -6.27 -9.73 8.46
N ILE A 92 -5.27 -10.59 8.64
CA ILE A 92 -5.24 -11.95 8.10
C ILE A 92 -6.40 -12.81 8.63
N GLN A 93 -6.67 -12.74 9.94
CA GLN A 93 -7.67 -13.59 10.60
C GLN A 93 -9.07 -13.26 10.09
N VAL A 94 -9.46 -11.99 10.14
CA VAL A 94 -10.80 -11.55 9.73
C VAL A 94 -11.02 -11.74 8.23
N GLU A 95 -9.99 -11.51 7.40
CA GLU A 95 -10.07 -11.79 5.96
C GLU A 95 -10.35 -13.29 5.70
N ARG A 96 -9.67 -14.19 6.41
CA ARG A 96 -9.91 -15.64 6.31
C ARG A 96 -11.30 -16.04 6.79
N ASP A 97 -11.79 -15.41 7.85
CA ASP A 97 -13.13 -15.67 8.40
C ASP A 97 -14.22 -15.25 7.41
N ILE A 98 -14.09 -14.05 6.82
CA ILE A 98 -15.01 -13.54 5.80
C ILE A 98 -15.02 -14.42 4.54
N MET A 99 -13.84 -14.91 4.13
CA MET A 99 -13.71 -15.75 2.94
C MET A 99 -13.97 -17.23 3.22
N ASN A 100 -14.08 -17.63 4.48
CA ASN A 100 -14.23 -19.01 4.94
C ASN A 100 -13.16 -19.96 4.33
N LYS A 101 -11.89 -19.54 4.33
CA LYS A 101 -10.78 -20.27 3.68
C LYS A 101 -9.57 -20.42 4.62
N TYR A 102 -9.30 -21.66 5.03
CA TYR A 102 -8.27 -22.00 6.02
C TYR A 102 -7.33 -23.11 5.54
N GLY A 103 -6.19 -23.27 6.20
CA GLY A 103 -5.26 -24.38 5.97
C GLY A 103 -4.49 -24.35 4.64
N ARG A 104 -4.72 -23.34 3.79
CA ARG A 104 -3.98 -23.13 2.53
C ARG A 104 -3.76 -21.65 2.21
N PRO A 105 -2.78 -21.33 1.34
CA PRO A 105 -2.69 -20.03 0.69
C PRO A 105 -3.95 -19.70 -0.11
N LEU A 106 -4.25 -18.40 -0.20
CA LEU A 106 -5.26 -17.88 -1.12
C LEU A 106 -4.66 -17.79 -2.53
N LEU A 107 -5.40 -18.23 -3.53
CA LEU A 107 -4.98 -18.26 -4.93
C LEU A 107 -5.59 -17.07 -5.67
N GLY A 108 -4.74 -16.29 -6.34
CA GLY A 108 -5.13 -15.10 -7.09
C GLY A 108 -4.49 -15.03 -8.47
N CYS A 109 -5.12 -14.33 -9.41
CA CYS A 109 -4.48 -13.98 -10.69
C CYS A 109 -4.79 -12.54 -11.14
N THR A 110 -3.85 -11.91 -11.83
CA THR A 110 -4.09 -10.65 -12.55
C THR A 110 -4.65 -10.96 -13.92
N ILE A 111 -5.74 -10.29 -14.31
CA ILE A 111 -6.31 -10.49 -15.65
C ILE A 111 -5.35 -9.95 -16.72
N LYS A 112 -5.22 -10.68 -17.83
CA LYS A 112 -4.35 -10.36 -18.96
C LYS A 112 -5.12 -10.36 -20.30
N PRO A 113 -4.65 -9.64 -21.34
CA PRO A 113 -3.49 -8.74 -21.34
C PRO A 113 -3.68 -7.55 -20.41
N LYS A 114 -2.58 -6.91 -20.02
CA LYS A 114 -2.54 -5.82 -19.03
C LYS A 114 -3.56 -4.71 -19.34
N LEU A 115 -3.59 -4.25 -20.60
CA LEU A 115 -4.51 -3.23 -21.11
C LEU A 115 -5.20 -3.71 -22.38
N GLY A 116 -6.34 -3.09 -22.72
CA GLY A 116 -6.99 -3.24 -24.03
C GLY A 116 -8.18 -4.19 -24.08
N LEU A 117 -8.49 -4.92 -23.00
CA LEU A 117 -9.75 -5.65 -22.89
C LEU A 117 -10.92 -4.69 -22.68
N SER A 118 -12.06 -4.97 -23.32
CA SER A 118 -13.32 -4.33 -22.99
C SER A 118 -13.87 -4.84 -21.67
N ALA A 119 -14.72 -4.05 -21.00
CA ALA A 119 -15.33 -4.42 -19.72
C ALA A 119 -16.01 -5.80 -19.74
N LYS A 120 -16.75 -6.10 -20.82
CA LYS A 120 -17.44 -7.38 -20.98
C LYS A 120 -16.47 -8.56 -21.09
N ASN A 121 -15.39 -8.41 -21.86
CA ASN A 121 -14.38 -9.45 -21.99
C ASN A 121 -13.55 -9.59 -20.70
N TYR A 122 -13.39 -8.50 -19.95
CA TYR A 122 -12.78 -8.51 -18.62
C TYR A 122 -13.60 -9.37 -17.65
N GLY A 123 -14.91 -9.13 -17.54
CA GLY A 123 -15.81 -9.94 -16.72
C GLY A 123 -15.82 -11.41 -17.15
N ARG A 124 -15.76 -11.71 -18.45
CA ARG A 124 -15.62 -13.09 -18.94
C ARG A 124 -14.33 -13.73 -18.42
N ALA A 125 -13.18 -13.07 -18.55
CA ALA A 125 -11.92 -13.60 -18.05
C ALA A 125 -11.96 -13.85 -16.53
N VAL A 126 -12.54 -12.92 -15.77
CA VAL A 126 -12.77 -13.06 -14.32
C VAL A 126 -13.59 -14.31 -14.01
N TYR A 127 -14.74 -14.50 -14.67
CA TYR A 127 -15.61 -15.65 -14.45
C TYR A 127 -14.87 -16.97 -14.70
N GLU A 128 -14.18 -17.10 -15.84
CA GLU A 128 -13.44 -18.31 -16.21
C GLU A 128 -12.35 -18.65 -15.18
N CYS A 129 -11.63 -17.65 -14.70
CA CYS A 129 -10.59 -17.83 -13.68
C CYS A 129 -11.17 -18.25 -12.32
N LEU A 130 -12.25 -17.61 -11.86
CA LEU A 130 -12.85 -17.88 -10.56
C LEU A 130 -13.55 -19.25 -10.51
N ARG A 131 -14.34 -19.59 -11.55
CA ARG A 131 -14.98 -20.91 -11.66
C ARG A 131 -13.94 -22.04 -11.78
N GLY A 132 -12.75 -21.72 -12.30
CA GLY A 132 -11.63 -22.66 -12.42
C GLY A 132 -10.93 -22.99 -11.09
N GLY A 133 -11.33 -22.37 -9.98
CA GLY A 133 -10.83 -22.71 -8.63
C GLY A 133 -9.98 -21.63 -7.98
N LEU A 134 -9.77 -20.46 -8.60
CA LEU A 134 -9.13 -19.33 -7.92
C LEU A 134 -10.06 -18.73 -6.86
N ASP A 135 -9.48 -18.20 -5.79
CA ASP A 135 -10.22 -17.47 -4.76
C ASP A 135 -10.47 -16.03 -5.21
N PHE A 136 -9.46 -15.44 -5.86
CA PHE A 136 -9.48 -14.07 -6.33
C PHE A 136 -9.00 -13.93 -7.77
N THR A 137 -9.46 -12.85 -8.40
CA THR A 137 -8.78 -12.23 -9.54
C THR A 137 -8.53 -10.76 -9.23
N LYS A 138 -7.70 -10.06 -10.00
CA LYS A 138 -7.46 -8.63 -9.79
C LYS A 138 -7.38 -7.84 -11.07
N ASP A 139 -7.76 -6.57 -10.93
CA ASP A 139 -7.35 -5.53 -11.85
C ASP A 139 -5.82 -5.49 -11.94
N ASP A 140 -5.30 -5.16 -13.10
CA ASP A 140 -3.88 -4.82 -13.23
C ASP A 140 -3.64 -3.41 -12.66
N GLU A 141 -2.46 -3.08 -12.12
CA GLU A 141 -2.25 -1.82 -11.39
C GLU A 141 -2.51 -0.58 -12.26
N ASN A 142 -2.28 -0.69 -13.57
CA ASN A 142 -2.55 0.40 -14.50
C ASN A 142 -3.93 0.29 -15.19
N ILE A 143 -4.83 -0.59 -14.73
CA ILE A 143 -6.25 -0.59 -15.11
C ILE A 143 -7.01 0.32 -14.14
N ASN A 144 -7.34 1.54 -14.60
CA ASN A 144 -8.10 2.49 -13.80
C ASN A 144 -9.41 2.81 -14.53
N SER A 145 -9.41 3.76 -15.47
CA SER A 145 -10.58 4.09 -16.30
C SER A 145 -10.17 4.68 -17.66
N GLN A 146 -9.79 3.81 -18.59
CA GLN A 146 -9.30 4.18 -19.90
C GLN A 146 -10.42 4.25 -20.95
N PRO A 147 -10.18 4.87 -22.12
CA PRO A 147 -11.16 4.90 -23.22
C PRO A 147 -11.67 3.52 -23.66
N PHE A 148 -10.84 2.48 -23.61
CA PHE A 148 -11.22 1.11 -23.98
C PHE A 148 -12.08 0.40 -22.92
N MET A 149 -12.07 0.88 -21.67
CA MET A 149 -12.79 0.27 -20.56
C MET A 149 -12.98 1.29 -19.42
N ARG A 150 -14.19 1.83 -19.30
CA ARG A 150 -14.55 2.71 -18.18
C ARG A 150 -14.79 1.89 -16.92
N TRP A 151 -14.33 2.42 -15.79
CA TRP A 151 -14.31 1.68 -14.52
C TRP A 151 -15.68 1.14 -14.09
N ARG A 152 -16.75 1.94 -14.26
CA ARG A 152 -18.09 1.54 -13.81
C ARG A 152 -18.59 0.30 -14.54
N GLN A 153 -18.47 0.28 -15.87
CA GLN A 153 -18.83 -0.89 -16.67
C GLN A 153 -17.99 -2.12 -16.30
N ARG A 154 -16.70 -1.92 -15.99
CA ARG A 154 -15.83 -3.01 -15.53
C ARG A 154 -16.35 -3.58 -14.21
N PHE A 155 -16.64 -2.72 -13.23
CA PHE A 155 -17.14 -3.13 -11.92
C PHE A 155 -18.43 -3.95 -12.06
N ASP A 156 -19.37 -3.50 -12.89
CA ASP A 156 -20.64 -4.19 -13.13
C ASP A 156 -20.43 -5.61 -13.69
N PHE A 157 -19.67 -5.75 -14.79
CA PHE A 157 -19.42 -7.07 -15.40
C PHE A 157 -18.57 -7.99 -14.52
N VAL A 158 -17.64 -7.45 -13.74
CA VAL A 158 -16.81 -8.21 -12.82
C VAL A 158 -17.62 -8.71 -11.63
N GLN A 159 -18.53 -7.90 -11.09
CA GLN A 159 -19.38 -8.32 -9.99
C GLN A 159 -20.38 -9.39 -10.44
N GLU A 160 -20.98 -9.24 -11.63
CA GLU A 160 -21.80 -10.29 -12.25
C GLU A 160 -21.02 -11.60 -12.38
N ALA A 161 -19.79 -11.54 -12.90
CA ALA A 161 -18.91 -12.70 -13.04
C ALA A 161 -18.54 -13.35 -11.70
N THR A 162 -18.28 -12.55 -10.67
CA THR A 162 -17.92 -13.02 -9.33
C THR A 162 -19.08 -13.74 -8.67
N LEU A 163 -20.28 -13.15 -8.68
CA LEU A 163 -21.49 -13.76 -8.13
C LEU A 163 -21.85 -15.05 -8.87
N LYS A 164 -21.71 -15.07 -10.20
CA LYS A 164 -21.94 -16.27 -11.00
C LYS A 164 -20.98 -17.41 -10.62
N ALA A 165 -19.69 -17.12 -10.47
CA ALA A 165 -18.70 -18.12 -10.06
C ALA A 165 -18.92 -18.60 -8.61
N GLU A 166 -19.29 -17.71 -7.69
CA GLU A 166 -19.64 -18.06 -6.30
C GLU A 166 -20.86 -19.00 -6.26
N GLN A 167 -21.91 -18.71 -7.02
CA GLN A 167 -23.09 -19.57 -7.13
C GLN A 167 -22.76 -20.96 -7.72
N GLU A 168 -21.92 -21.01 -8.75
CA GLU A 168 -21.54 -22.26 -9.42
C GLU A 168 -20.65 -23.15 -8.54
N THR A 169 -19.72 -22.55 -7.79
CA THR A 169 -18.71 -23.28 -7.01
C THR A 169 -19.11 -23.51 -5.56
N GLY A 170 -20.05 -22.74 -5.01
CA GLY A 170 -20.39 -22.74 -3.59
C GLY A 170 -19.31 -22.13 -2.69
N GLU A 171 -18.26 -21.53 -3.26
CA GLU A 171 -17.18 -20.89 -2.51
C GLU A 171 -17.26 -19.36 -2.62
N ARG A 172 -16.88 -18.66 -1.54
CA ARG A 172 -16.71 -17.21 -1.57
C ARG A 172 -15.62 -16.82 -2.58
N LYS A 173 -15.95 -15.90 -3.49
CA LYS A 173 -15.04 -15.39 -4.52
C LYS A 173 -14.88 -13.88 -4.40
N GLY A 174 -13.81 -13.35 -4.98
CA GLY A 174 -13.61 -11.90 -5.05
C GLY A 174 -12.83 -11.46 -6.27
N HIS A 175 -12.97 -10.17 -6.58
CA HIS A 175 -12.11 -9.49 -7.53
C HIS A 175 -11.60 -8.19 -6.91
N TYR A 176 -10.29 -7.97 -6.90
CA TYR A 176 -9.71 -6.71 -6.43
C TYR A 176 -10.00 -5.60 -7.45
N LEU A 177 -11.10 -4.88 -7.23
CA LEU A 177 -11.51 -3.74 -8.07
C LEU A 177 -10.59 -2.54 -7.80
N ASN A 178 -9.89 -2.06 -8.82
CA ASN A 178 -8.94 -0.96 -8.70
C ASN A 178 -9.64 0.40 -8.57
N VAL A 179 -9.51 1.01 -7.39
CA VAL A 179 -10.08 2.33 -7.06
C VAL A 179 -9.10 3.48 -7.26
N THR A 180 -7.83 3.23 -7.60
CA THR A 180 -6.81 4.25 -7.85
C THR A 180 -7.30 5.29 -8.86
N ALA A 181 -7.24 6.56 -8.48
CA ALA A 181 -7.74 7.68 -9.29
C ALA A 181 -6.84 8.92 -9.15
N PRO A 182 -6.93 9.90 -10.07
CA PRO A 182 -6.13 11.12 -10.01
C PRO A 182 -6.46 12.04 -8.82
N THR A 183 -7.65 11.91 -8.23
CA THR A 183 -8.07 12.71 -7.07
C THR A 183 -8.75 11.83 -6.02
N PRO A 184 -8.71 12.22 -4.73
CA PRO A 184 -9.41 11.51 -3.67
C PRO A 184 -10.92 11.37 -3.93
N GLU A 185 -11.58 12.38 -4.51
CA GLU A 185 -13.03 12.37 -4.77
C GLU A 185 -13.40 11.26 -5.77
N GLU A 186 -12.64 11.12 -6.86
CA GLU A 186 -12.86 10.05 -7.83
C GLU A 186 -12.46 8.68 -7.28
N MET A 187 -11.47 8.61 -6.38
CA MET A 187 -11.14 7.37 -5.66
C MET A 187 -12.30 6.94 -4.75
N TYR A 188 -12.82 7.85 -3.92
CA TYR A 188 -13.94 7.57 -3.02
C TYR A 188 -15.19 7.17 -3.81
N LYS A 189 -15.48 7.84 -4.93
CA LYS A 189 -16.59 7.48 -5.81
C LYS A 189 -16.52 6.04 -6.30
N ARG A 190 -15.32 5.54 -6.64
CA ARG A 190 -15.13 4.14 -7.03
C ARG A 190 -15.29 3.19 -5.85
N ALA A 191 -14.71 3.53 -4.69
CA ALA A 191 -14.80 2.72 -3.48
C ALA A 191 -16.24 2.58 -2.98
N GLU A 192 -17.00 3.69 -2.94
CA GLU A 192 -18.42 3.67 -2.57
C GLU A 192 -19.26 2.87 -3.57
N TYR A 193 -18.95 2.96 -4.87
CA TYR A 193 -19.65 2.12 -5.85
C TYR A 193 -19.33 0.63 -5.69
N ALA A 194 -18.07 0.27 -5.43
CA ALA A 194 -17.69 -1.11 -5.13
C ALA A 194 -18.45 -1.66 -3.91
N LYS A 195 -18.61 -0.82 -2.88
CA LYS A 195 -19.42 -1.14 -1.70
C LYS A 195 -20.90 -1.28 -2.03
N GLU A 196 -21.47 -0.37 -2.84
CA GLU A 196 -22.88 -0.40 -3.28
C GLU A 196 -23.23 -1.71 -3.99
N ILE A 197 -22.34 -2.20 -4.87
CA ILE A 197 -22.55 -3.47 -5.60
C ILE A 197 -22.17 -4.72 -4.80
N GLY A 198 -21.73 -4.56 -3.55
CA GLY A 198 -21.38 -5.66 -2.65
C GLY A 198 -20.08 -6.38 -3.01
N ALA A 199 -19.12 -5.69 -3.62
CA ALA A 199 -17.80 -6.28 -3.86
C ALA A 199 -17.06 -6.52 -2.53
N PRO A 200 -16.46 -7.70 -2.31
CA PRO A 200 -15.84 -8.03 -1.02
C PRO A 200 -14.47 -7.38 -0.83
N ILE A 201 -13.83 -6.90 -1.90
CA ILE A 201 -12.45 -6.43 -1.87
C ILE A 201 -12.16 -5.42 -2.98
N ILE A 202 -11.29 -4.45 -2.69
CA ILE A 202 -10.80 -3.43 -3.62
C ILE A 202 -9.26 -3.41 -3.59
N MET A 203 -8.63 -2.78 -4.58
CA MET A 203 -7.19 -2.48 -4.56
C MET A 203 -6.92 -1.01 -4.82
N HIS A 204 -5.81 -0.53 -4.28
CA HIS A 204 -5.30 0.83 -4.44
C HIS A 204 -3.78 0.76 -4.60
N ASP A 205 -3.24 1.61 -5.48
CA ASP A 205 -1.82 1.77 -5.70
C ASP A 205 -1.31 2.87 -4.77
N TYR A 206 -0.62 2.47 -3.70
CA TYR A 206 -0.22 3.32 -2.56
C TYR A 206 0.94 4.27 -2.86
#